data_AF-A0A2Z6RYG1-F1
#
_entry.id   AF-A0A2Z6RYG1-F1
#
_cell.length_a   1.000
_cell.length_b   1.000
_cell.length_c   1.000
_cell.angle_alpha   90.00
_cell.angle_beta   90.00
_cell.angle_gamma   90.00
#
_symmetry.space_group_name_H-M   'P 1'
#
loop_
_entity.id
_entity.type
_entity.pdbx_description
1 polymer ?
#
loop_
_entity_poly.entity_id
_entity_poly.type
_entity_poly.pdbx_seq_one_letter_code
_entity_poly.pdbx_strand_id
1 'polypeptide(L)'
;MNSQGQVSNSENNQSFLISTHPTTFFYRPPNDFYHYHVTCKEISNDTVEHLLNKLLKESNVQSNEKCIFYYRQQYNNRFYQVSCEIVSPLVINNCLSKNFLGIEFQQNMEQEKLVLTFDQKEYLECHLKKYLSQYVLEIKN
;
A
#
# COMPACT_ATOMS: atom_id res chain seq x y z
N MET A 1 32.13 -43.18 -34.45
CA MET A 1 32.84 -42.12 -33.71
C MET A 1 31.79 -41.14 -33.21
N ASN A 2 31.59 -41.11 -31.89
CA ASN A 2 30.60 -40.27 -31.21
C ASN A 2 31.06 -38.80 -31.16
N SER A 3 30.12 -37.88 -31.31
CA SER A 3 30.11 -36.66 -30.49
C SER A 3 28.69 -36.08 -30.49
N GLN A 4 27.98 -36.37 -29.40
CA GLN A 4 26.83 -35.59 -28.96
C GLN A 4 27.37 -34.25 -28.44
N GLY A 5 26.98 -33.15 -29.08
CA GLY A 5 27.19 -31.82 -28.54
C GLY A 5 26.31 -31.62 -27.31
N GLN A 6 26.93 -31.47 -26.14
CA GLN A 6 26.26 -31.03 -24.94
C GLN A 6 25.87 -29.55 -25.11
N VAL A 7 24.58 -29.27 -25.15
CA VAL A 7 24.05 -27.91 -24.93
C VAL A 7 24.06 -27.69 -23.42
N SER A 8 25.05 -26.93 -22.95
CA SER A 8 25.08 -26.46 -21.57
C SER A 8 23.97 -25.43 -21.38
N ASN A 9 22.92 -25.82 -20.65
CA ASN A 9 21.94 -24.90 -20.10
C ASN A 9 22.65 -24.00 -19.06
N SER A 10 22.90 -22.74 -19.42
CA SER A 10 23.20 -21.71 -18.42
C SER A 10 21.90 -21.39 -17.69
N GLU A 11 21.70 -21.99 -16.53
CA GLU A 11 20.72 -21.53 -15.55
C GLU A 11 21.07 -20.08 -15.19
N ASN A 12 20.31 -19.14 -15.73
CA ASN A 12 20.30 -17.76 -15.27
C ASN A 12 19.74 -17.74 -13.85
N ASN A 13 20.58 -18.06 -12.86
CA ASN A 13 20.34 -17.74 -11.46
C ASN A 13 20.52 -16.23 -11.28
N GLN A 14 19.61 -15.47 -11.89
CA GLN A 14 19.44 -14.07 -11.57
C GLN A 14 18.77 -14.05 -10.20
N SER A 15 19.58 -14.00 -9.15
CA SER A 15 19.13 -13.70 -7.80
C SER A 15 18.38 -12.38 -7.89
N PHE A 16 17.04 -12.43 -7.90
CA PHE A 16 16.24 -11.23 -7.73
C PHE A 16 16.67 -10.60 -6.41
N LEU A 17 17.37 -9.47 -6.49
CA LEU A 17 17.69 -8.67 -5.31
C LEU A 17 16.37 -8.15 -4.78
N ILE A 18 15.76 -8.89 -3.86
CA ILE A 18 14.53 -8.51 -3.20
C ILE A 18 14.86 -7.28 -2.35
N SER A 19 14.30 -6.12 -2.72
CA SER A 19 14.42 -4.90 -1.94
C SER A 19 13.50 -4.97 -0.72
N THR A 20 13.98 -4.49 0.42
CA THR A 20 13.10 -4.21 1.55
C THR A 20 12.33 -2.93 1.30
N HIS A 21 11.16 -2.81 1.91
CA HIS A 21 10.31 -1.63 1.83
C HIS A 21 9.69 -1.31 3.20
N PRO A 22 9.61 -0.03 3.60
CA PRO A 22 9.00 0.33 4.87
C PRO A 22 7.51 -0.03 4.91
N THR A 23 7.00 -0.32 6.11
CA THR A 23 5.58 -0.56 6.33
C THR A 23 4.72 0.69 6.35
N THR A 24 5.31 1.87 6.50
CA THR A 24 4.61 3.16 6.44
C THR A 24 5.24 4.04 5.38
N PHE A 25 4.43 4.52 4.44
CA PHE A 25 4.90 5.27 3.28
C PHE A 25 3.77 6.08 2.62
N PHE A 26 4.14 7.03 1.76
CA PHE A 26 3.19 7.69 0.88
C PHE A 26 3.14 6.99 -0.48
N TYR A 27 1.94 6.87 -1.03
CA TYR A 27 1.70 6.24 -2.33
C TYR A 27 0.71 7.06 -3.15
N ARG A 28 0.95 7.12 -4.46
CA ARG A 28 0.01 7.68 -5.42
C ARG A 28 -0.06 6.74 -6.62
N PRO A 29 -1.18 6.05 -6.86
CA PRO A 29 -1.35 5.25 -8.06
C PRO A 29 -1.18 6.10 -9.32
N PRO A 30 -0.79 5.49 -10.45
CA PRO A 30 -0.95 6.13 -11.75
C PRO A 30 -2.40 6.59 -11.91
N ASN A 31 -2.62 7.75 -12.53
CA ASN A 31 -3.94 8.30 -12.85
C ASN A 31 -4.85 8.64 -11.64
N ASP A 32 -4.35 8.64 -10.41
CA ASP A 32 -5.09 9.14 -9.26
C ASP A 32 -4.70 10.59 -8.94
N PHE A 33 -5.64 11.35 -8.38
CA PHE A 33 -5.44 12.72 -7.94
C PHE A 33 -4.84 12.79 -6.53
N TYR A 34 -5.23 11.86 -5.66
CA TYR A 34 -4.85 11.90 -4.25
C TYR A 34 -3.54 11.18 -3.97
N HIS A 35 -2.83 11.70 -2.96
CA HIS A 35 -1.77 10.95 -2.29
C HIS A 35 -2.38 10.20 -1.12
N TYR A 36 -1.86 9.01 -0.86
CA TYR A 36 -2.32 8.14 0.19
C TYR A 36 -1.22 7.92 1.21
N HIS A 37 -1.55 8.08 2.48
CA HIS A 37 -0.73 7.58 3.57
C HIS A 37 -1.08 6.10 3.77
N VAL A 38 -0.10 5.23 3.52
CA VAL A 38 -0.26 3.78 3.57
C VAL A 38 0.47 3.24 4.79
N THR A 39 -0.23 2.43 5.57
CA THR A 39 0.35 1.67 6.68
C THR A 39 0.03 0.18 6.52
N CYS A 40 1.07 -0.65 6.56
CA CYS A 40 0.99 -2.11 6.54
C CYS A 40 1.27 -2.64 7.95
N LYS A 41 0.24 -3.05 8.68
CA LYS A 41 0.39 -3.65 10.01
C LYS A 41 0.40 -5.17 9.89
N GLU A 42 1.48 -5.84 10.30
CA GLU A 42 1.51 -7.30 10.37
C GLU A 42 0.44 -7.80 11.35
N ILE A 43 -0.27 -8.85 10.96
CA ILE A 43 -1.28 -9.52 11.77
C ILE A 43 -0.92 -11.00 11.93
N SER A 44 -1.19 -11.54 13.11
CA SER A 44 -1.00 -12.98 13.36
C SER A 44 -2.08 -13.81 12.68
N ASN A 45 -1.81 -15.10 12.46
CA ASN A 45 -2.79 -16.03 11.90
C ASN A 45 -4.07 -16.12 12.75
N ASP A 46 -3.95 -16.08 14.08
CA ASP A 46 -5.10 -16.08 15.00
C ASP A 46 -6.01 -14.86 14.76
N THR A 47 -5.41 -13.71 14.40
CA THR A 47 -6.16 -12.49 14.06
C THR A 47 -6.94 -12.66 12.76
N VAL A 48 -6.43 -13.42 11.79
CA VAL A 48 -7.12 -13.68 10.51
C VAL A 48 -8.42 -14.44 10.72
N GLU A 49 -8.42 -15.45 11.60
CA GLU A 49 -9.62 -16.21 11.94
C GLU A 49 -10.69 -15.32 12.59
N HIS A 50 -10.29 -14.47 13.54
CA HIS A 50 -11.18 -13.50 14.16
C HIS A 50 -11.77 -12.50 13.15
N LEU A 51 -10.98 -12.05 12.17
CA LEU A 51 -11.42 -11.11 11.14
C LEU A 51 -12.39 -11.75 10.14
N LEU A 52 -12.16 -12.99 9.71
CA LEU A 52 -13.09 -13.74 8.88
C LEU A 52 -14.44 -13.92 9.59
N ASN A 53 -14.41 -14.26 10.88
CA ASN A 53 -15.60 -14.38 11.71
C ASN A 53 -16.35 -13.06 11.89
N LYS A 54 -15.63 -11.93 11.92
CA LYS A 54 -16.21 -10.58 12.01
C LYS A 54 -16.84 -10.13 10.68
N LEU A 55 -16.16 -10.37 9.55
CA LEU A 55 -16.67 -10.07 8.20
C LEU A 55 -17.96 -10.83 7.88
N LEU A 56 -18.16 -12.02 8.44
CA LEU A 56 -19.39 -12.79 8.31
C LEU A 56 -20.56 -12.26 9.17
N LYS A 57 -20.27 -11.39 10.15
CA LYS A 57 -21.25 -10.92 11.16
C LYS A 57 -21.64 -9.44 11.03
N GLU A 58 -20.82 -8.60 10.41
CA GLU A 58 -21.05 -7.16 10.29
C GLU A 58 -21.13 -6.70 8.83
N SER A 59 -22.17 -5.93 8.48
CA SER A 59 -22.18 -5.12 7.27
C SER A 59 -21.22 -3.95 7.47
N ASN A 60 -20.12 -3.93 6.71
CA ASN A 60 -18.99 -3.02 6.90
C ASN A 60 -19.40 -1.54 6.77
N VAL A 61 -19.58 -0.84 7.90
CA VAL A 61 -19.56 0.62 7.97
C VAL A 61 -18.11 1.08 7.90
N GLN A 62 -17.52 1.02 6.70
CA GLN A 62 -16.17 1.54 6.49
C GLN A 62 -16.26 3.06 6.39
N SER A 63 -15.37 3.78 7.10
CA SER A 63 -15.22 5.23 6.90
C SER A 63 -15.05 5.54 5.41
N ASN A 64 -15.70 6.60 4.96
CA ASN A 64 -15.68 7.03 3.56
C ASN A 64 -14.29 7.50 3.12
N GLU A 65 -13.41 7.90 4.04
CA GLU A 65 -12.09 8.48 3.74
C GLU A 65 -10.94 7.45 3.77
N LYS A 66 -11.24 6.23 4.23
CA LYS A 66 -10.25 5.20 4.51
C LYS A 66 -10.53 3.94 3.71
N CYS A 67 -9.50 3.41 3.08
CA CYS A 67 -9.49 2.07 2.50
C CYS A 67 -8.74 1.12 3.44
N ILE A 68 -9.34 -0.02 3.77
CA ILE A 68 -8.70 -1.08 4.54
C ILE A 68 -8.89 -2.39 3.77
N PHE A 69 -7.79 -3.11 3.55
CA PHE A 69 -7.80 -4.44 2.94
C PHE A 69 -6.70 -5.31 3.55
N TYR A 70 -6.75 -6.62 3.26
CA TYR A 70 -5.78 -7.58 3.74
C TYR A 70 -4.87 -8.05 2.60
N TYR A 71 -3.59 -8.18 2.92
CA TYR A 71 -2.55 -8.57 1.98
C TYR A 71 -1.70 -9.70 2.58
N ARG A 72 -1.63 -10.83 1.87
CA ARG A 72 -0.69 -11.91 2.18
C ARG A 72 0.54 -11.76 1.29
N GLN A 73 1.69 -11.50 1.91
CA GLN A 73 2.95 -11.39 1.19
C GLN A 73 3.44 -12.77 0.77
N GLN A 74 3.76 -12.94 -0.53
CA GLN A 74 4.11 -14.25 -1.09
C GLN A 74 5.50 -14.75 -0.63
N TYR A 75 6.42 -13.84 -0.32
CA TYR A 75 7.80 -14.20 0.01
C TYR A 75 7.95 -14.88 1.38
N ASN A 76 7.22 -14.40 2.39
CA ASN A 76 7.36 -14.86 3.78
C ASN A 76 6.04 -15.37 4.37
N ASN A 77 4.96 -15.43 3.57
CA ASN A 77 3.61 -15.81 3.97
C ASN A 77 3.02 -15.00 5.14
N ARG A 78 3.58 -13.81 5.42
CA ARG A 78 3.04 -12.92 6.45
C ARG A 78 1.78 -12.22 5.97
N PHE A 79 0.89 -11.97 6.91
CA PHE A 79 -0.35 -11.27 6.67
C PHE A 79 -0.24 -9.84 7.16
N TYR A 80 -0.75 -8.91 6.36
CA TYR A 80 -0.79 -7.50 6.69
C TYR A 80 -2.20 -6.98 6.55
N GLN A 81 -2.64 -6.21 7.53
CA GLN A 81 -3.74 -5.26 7.35
C GLN A 81 -3.15 -3.99 6.76
N VAL A 82 -3.58 -3.65 5.54
CA VAL A 82 -3.16 -2.43 4.85
C VAL A 82 -4.26 -1.40 5.03
N SER A 83 -3.90 -0.24 5.59
CA SER A 83 -4.78 0.91 5.68
C SER A 83 -4.24 2.06 4.84
N CYS A 84 -5.13 2.67 4.07
CA CYS A 84 -4.83 3.80 3.21
C CYS A 84 -5.76 4.96 3.56
N GLU A 85 -5.19 6.13 3.80
CA GLU A 85 -5.91 7.35 4.14
C GLU A 85 -5.53 8.43 3.14
N ILE A 86 -6.51 9.18 2.63
CA ILE A 86 -6.23 10.32 1.75
C ILE A 86 -5.43 11.35 2.54
N VAL A 87 -4.30 11.78 1.98
CA VAL A 87 -3.59 12.97 2.44
C VAL A 87 -4.25 14.18 1.80
N SER A 88 -4.84 15.05 2.62
CA SER A 88 -5.47 16.29 2.15
C SER A 88 -4.53 17.10 1.25
N PRO A 89 -4.91 17.36 -0.02
CA PRO A 89 -4.20 18.29 -0.89
C PRO A 89 -3.96 19.66 -0.25
N LEU A 90 -4.92 20.17 0.54
CA LEU A 90 -4.74 21.44 1.25
C LEU A 90 -3.61 21.37 2.28
N VAL A 91 -3.52 20.27 3.04
CA VAL A 91 -2.42 20.04 3.99
C VAL A 91 -1.07 19.96 3.27
N ILE A 92 -1.01 19.26 2.12
CA ILE A 92 0.20 19.19 1.30
C ILE A 92 0.60 20.60 0.82
N ASN A 93 -0.34 21.35 0.23
CA ASN A 93 -0.06 22.70 -0.27
C ASN A 93 0.40 23.64 0.83
N ASN A 94 -0.24 23.61 2.00
CA ASN A 94 0.16 24.42 3.13
C ASN A 94 1.55 24.03 3.65
N CYS A 95 1.85 22.73 3.73
CA CYS A 95 3.18 22.22 4.08
C CYS A 95 4.24 22.72 3.07
N LEU A 96 3.94 22.66 1.77
CA LEU A 96 4.87 23.11 0.74
C LEU A 96 5.09 24.62 0.79
N SER A 97 4.04 25.42 0.86
CA SER A 97 4.13 26.87 0.95
C SER A 97 4.89 27.32 2.19
N LYS A 98 4.65 26.70 3.34
CA LYS A 98 5.36 27.03 4.57
C LYS A 98 6.84 26.65 4.50
N ASN A 99 7.16 25.41 4.11
CA ASN A 99 8.52 24.89 4.20
C ASN A 99 9.43 25.34 3.04
N PHE A 100 8.87 25.61 1.85
CA PHE A 100 9.67 25.98 0.68
C PHE A 100 9.53 27.45 0.27
N LEU A 101 8.38 28.08 0.55
CA LEU A 101 8.14 29.48 0.16
C LEU A 101 8.14 30.45 1.36
N GLY A 102 8.10 29.94 2.60
CA GLY A 102 8.00 30.76 3.81
C GLY A 102 6.65 31.47 3.98
N ILE A 103 5.62 31.05 3.24
CA ILE A 103 4.29 31.68 3.24
C ILE A 103 3.34 30.78 4.04
N GLU A 104 2.74 31.36 5.08
CA GLU A 104 1.63 30.73 5.81
C GLU A 104 0.29 31.22 5.27
N PHE A 105 -0.59 30.30 4.89
CA PHE A 105 -1.95 30.64 4.48
C PHE A 105 -2.80 30.95 5.73
N GLN A 106 -3.44 32.11 5.78
CA GLN A 106 -4.53 32.39 6.73
C GLN A 106 -5.77 31.59 6.32
N GLN A 107 -6.12 30.57 7.11
CA GLN A 107 -7.15 29.58 6.74
C GLN A 107 -8.57 30.13 6.91
N ASN A 108 -9.21 30.49 5.80
CA ASN A 108 -10.67 30.54 5.62
C ASN A 108 -11.09 29.47 4.59
N MET A 109 -10.54 28.27 4.69
CA MET A 109 -10.80 27.23 3.70
C MET A 109 -11.98 26.37 4.16
N GLU A 110 -13.04 26.35 3.35
CA GLU A 110 -14.13 25.39 3.45
C GLU A 110 -13.55 23.99 3.68
N GLN A 111 -14.13 23.23 4.61
CA GLN A 111 -13.63 21.89 4.96
C GLN A 111 -13.54 21.04 3.69
N GLU A 112 -12.32 20.59 3.36
CA GLU A 112 -12.11 19.71 2.21
C GLU A 112 -12.86 18.39 2.44
N LYS A 113 -13.92 18.16 1.67
CA LYS A 113 -14.68 16.92 1.74
C LYS A 113 -13.93 15.83 0.99
N LEU A 114 -13.17 15.04 1.72
CA LEU A 114 -12.46 13.87 1.21
C LEU A 114 -13.40 12.66 1.29
N VAL A 115 -13.61 11.97 0.17
CA VAL A 115 -14.41 10.74 0.13
C VAL A 115 -13.80 9.81 -0.92
N LEU A 116 -13.53 8.58 -0.52
CA LEU A 116 -13.23 7.48 -1.42
C LEU A 116 -14.51 6.80 -1.87
N THR A 117 -14.74 6.82 -3.18
CA THR A 117 -15.76 5.98 -3.79
C THR A 117 -15.36 4.51 -3.69
N PHE A 118 -16.33 3.62 -3.85
CA PHE A 118 -16.06 2.18 -3.89
C PHE A 118 -15.03 1.82 -4.98
N ASP A 119 -15.22 2.34 -6.20
CA ASP A 119 -14.33 2.08 -7.33
C ASP A 119 -12.89 2.56 -7.07
N GLN A 120 -12.74 3.71 -6.38
CA GLN A 120 -11.42 4.20 -5.97
C GLN A 120 -10.76 3.28 -4.95
N LYS A 121 -11.52 2.73 -4.00
CA LYS A 121 -10.99 1.76 -3.02
C LYS A 121 -10.51 0.49 -3.71
N GLU A 122 -11.30 -0.06 -4.63
CA GLU A 122 -10.95 -1.26 -5.39
C GLU A 122 -9.72 -1.03 -6.28
N TYR A 123 -9.66 0.11 -6.98
CA TYR A 123 -8.52 0.50 -7.80
C TYR A 123 -7.23 0.62 -6.95
N LEU A 124 -7.33 1.30 -5.81
CA LEU A 124 -6.21 1.49 -4.88
C LEU A 124 -5.71 0.15 -4.32
N GLU A 125 -6.63 -0.75 -3.95
CA GLU A 125 -6.29 -2.08 -3.46
C GLU A 125 -5.54 -2.90 -4.52
N CYS A 126 -6.05 -2.95 -5.75
CA CYS A 126 -5.42 -3.71 -6.84
C CYS A 126 -4.00 -3.20 -7.13
N HIS A 127 -3.84 -1.87 -7.20
CA HIS A 127 -2.54 -1.25 -7.47
C HIS A 127 -1.54 -1.47 -6.34
N LEU A 128 -1.97 -1.29 -5.08
CA LEU A 128 -1.09 -1.52 -3.93
C LEU A 128 -0.68 -2.98 -3.80
N LYS A 129 -1.58 -3.94 -4.04
CA LYS A 129 -1.20 -5.37 -4.04
C LYS A 129 -0.09 -5.68 -5.04
N LYS A 130 -0.17 -5.12 -6.24
CA LYS A 130 0.86 -5.25 -7.29
C LYS A 130 2.16 -4.52 -6.96
N TYR A 131 2.07 -3.36 -6.29
CA TYR A 131 3.23 -2.62 -5.82
C TYR A 131 3.97 -3.40 -4.73
N LEU A 132 3.25 -3.81 -3.68
CA LEU A 132 3.79 -4.51 -2.52
C LEU A 132 4.36 -5.89 -2.86
N SER A 133 3.88 -6.57 -3.92
CA SER A 133 4.43 -7.86 -4.36
C SER A 133 5.88 -7.79 -4.87
N GLN A 134 6.42 -6.59 -5.07
CA GLN A 134 7.80 -6.38 -5.54
C GLN A 134 8.81 -6.30 -4.39
N TYR A 135 8.34 -6.26 -3.14
CA TYR A 135 9.16 -5.98 -1.97
C TYR A 135 8.94 -6.99 -0.84
N VAL A 136 9.90 -7.06 0.08
CA VAL A 136 9.69 -7.62 1.43
C VAL A 136 9.47 -6.48 2.41
N LEU A 137 8.42 -6.57 3.22
CA LEU A 137 8.06 -5.49 4.14
C LEU A 137 8.95 -5.55 5.38
N GLU A 138 9.58 -4.42 5.69
CA GLU A 138 10.47 -4.26 6.84
C GLU A 138 9.73 -3.58 7.98
N ILE A 139 9.58 -4.29 9.09
CA ILE A 139 8.97 -3.77 10.31
C ILE A 139 10.07 -3.11 11.12
N LYS A 140 9.98 -1.80 11.27
CA LYS A 140 10.82 -1.07 12.25
C LYS A 140 10.25 -1.32 13.63
N ASN A 141 11.02 -2.04 14.45
CA ASN A 141 10.75 -2.24 15.88
C ASN A 141 10.98 -0.95 16.67
#